data_AF-A0A836VJZ5-F1
#
_entry.id   AF-A0A836VJZ5-F1
#
_cell.length_a   1.000
_cell.length_b   1.000
_cell.length_c   1.000
_cell.angle_alpha   90.00
_cell.angle_beta   90.00
_cell.angle_gamma   90.00
#
_symmetry.space_group_name_H-M   'P 1'
#
loop_
_entity.id
_entity.type
_entity.pdbx_description
1 polymer ?
#
loop_
_entity_poly.entity_id
_entity_poly.type
_entity_poly.pdbx_seq_one_letter_code
_entity_poly.pdbx_strand_id
1 'polypeptide(L)' 'MLFYDLAHTRAGDKGSSVNISVVAYDHKGYDHLACYLTSETVMEQFKHITDGPTTRYDLPQIKAFNFVILGALGGGVTTN' A
#
# COMPACT_ATOMS: atom_id res chain seq x y z
N MET A 1 7.98 -14.75 -18.02
CA MET A 1 6.64 -14.15 -18.15
C MET A 1 6.44 -13.26 -16.93
N LEU A 2 6.76 -11.97 -17.05
CA LEU A 2 6.90 -11.02 -15.94
C LEU A 2 5.57 -10.30 -15.69
N PHE A 3 5.00 -10.50 -14.50
CA PHE A 3 3.76 -9.86 -14.02
C PHE A 3 3.95 -8.40 -13.53
N TYR A 4 5.00 -7.71 -13.98
CA TYR A 4 5.46 -6.44 -13.38
C TYR A 4 4.86 -5.16 -13.99
N ASP A 5 3.98 -5.27 -15.00
CA ASP A 5 3.51 -4.13 -15.80
C ASP A 5 2.01 -3.78 -15.61
N LEU A 6 1.40 -4.18 -14.50
CA LEU A 6 -0.04 -3.95 -14.24
C LEU A 6 -0.32 -2.88 -13.18
N ALA A 7 0.67 -2.47 -12.38
CA ALA A 7 0.53 -1.28 -11.55
C ALA A 7 1.88 -0.65 -11.22
N HIS A 8 1.98 0.68 -11.37
CA HIS A 8 3.12 1.40 -10.81
C HIS A 8 2.92 1.49 -9.30
N THR A 9 3.71 0.72 -8.55
CA THR A 9 3.65 0.70 -7.09
C THR A 9 4.83 1.46 -6.51
N ARG A 10 4.57 2.45 -5.66
CA ARG A 10 5.62 3.16 -4.91
C ARG A 10 5.43 2.85 -3.42
N ALA A 11 6.46 2.27 -2.81
CA ALA A 11 6.55 2.08 -1.37
C ALA A 11 7.57 3.09 -0.82
N GLY A 12 7.10 3.98 0.07
CA GLY A 12 7.96 4.92 0.79
C GLY A 12 7.97 4.56 2.26
N ASP A 13 9.16 4.29 2.81
CA ASP A 13 9.34 4.26 4.26
C ASP A 13 9.49 5.70 4.75
N LYS A 14 8.66 6.10 5.71
CA LYS A 14 8.84 7.37 6.42
C LYS A 14 8.76 7.14 7.91
N GLY A 15 9.84 6.60 8.48
CA GLY A 15 10.24 6.67 9.89
C GLY A 15 9.36 5.93 10.90
N SER A 16 8.06 5.76 10.66
CA SER A 16 7.12 5.03 11.54
C SER A 16 5.91 4.46 10.78
N SER A 17 5.82 4.70 9.47
CA SER A 17 4.66 4.32 8.66
C SER A 17 5.10 4.00 7.24
N VAL A 18 4.51 2.93 6.71
CA VAL A 18 4.71 2.52 5.32
C VAL A 18 3.56 3.06 4.49
N ASN A 19 3.87 3.79 3.43
CA ASN A 19 2.89 4.21 2.45
C ASN A 19 3.08 3.42 1.16
N ILE A 20 2.00 2.82 0.64
CA ILE A 20 1.99 2.02 -0.57
C ILE A 20 0.95 2.60 -1.51
N SER A 21 1.39 3.24 -2.58
CA SER A 21 0.52 3.72 -3.64
C SER A 21 0.54 2.77 -4.82
N VAL A 22 -0.61 2.24 -5.22
CA VAL A 22 -0.81 1.34 -6.36
C VAL A 22 -1.65 2.08 -7.40
N VAL A 23 -1.09 2.34 -8.58
CA VAL A 23 -1.81 3.00 -9.68
C VAL A 23 -2.09 2.00 -10.79
N ALA A 24 -3.37 1.80 -11.13
CA ALA A 24 -3.80 0.94 -12.22
C ALA A 24 -3.69 1.66 -13.58
N TYR A 25 -3.31 0.94 -14.63
CA TYR A 25 -3.21 1.50 -15.99
C TYR A 25 -4.59 1.86 -16.56
N ASP A 26 -5.60 1.03 -16.32
CA ASP A 26 -6.95 1.19 -16.84
C ASP A 26 -8.03 0.90 -15.77
N HIS A 27 -9.29 1.22 -16.09
CA HIS A 27 -10.41 1.09 -15.16
C HIS A 27 -10.75 -0.37 -14.84
N LYS A 28 -10.56 -1.30 -15.80
CA LYS A 28 -10.76 -2.73 -15.53
C LYS A 28 -9.70 -3.23 -14.56
N GLY A 29 -8.45 -2.81 -14.76
CA GLY A 29 -7.36 -3.06 -13.83
C GLY A 29 -7.68 -2.53 -12.42
N TYR A 30 -8.24 -1.31 -12.32
CA TYR A 30 -8.69 -0.75 -11.05
C TYR A 30 -9.78 -1.60 -10.38
N ASP A 31 -10.82 -2.02 -11.10
CA ASP A 31 -11.90 -2.83 -10.55
C ASP A 31 -11.40 -4.22 -10.11
N HIS A 32 -10.54 -4.85 -10.90
CA HIS A 32 -9.89 -6.10 -10.52
C HIS A 32 -9.05 -5.92 -9.26
N LEU A 33 -8.20 -4.90 -9.22
CA LEU A 33 -7.38 -4.60 -8.05
C LEU A 33 -8.23 -4.22 -6.83
N ALA A 34 -9.38 -3.58 -7.00
CA ALA A 34 -10.29 -3.25 -5.90
C ALA A 34 -10.78 -4.52 -5.18
N CYS A 35 -11.04 -5.60 -5.92
CA CYS A 35 -11.46 -6.89 -5.38
C CYS A 35 -10.34 -7.64 -4.65
N TYR A 36 -9.08 -7.52 -5.11
CA TYR A 36 -7.95 -8.26 -4.54
C TYR A 36 -7.15 -7.47 -3.49
N LEU A 37 -7.02 -6.15 -3.62
CA LEU A 37 -6.25 -5.28 -2.72
C LEU A 37 -7.11 -4.76 -1.57
N THR A 38 -7.66 -5.66 -0.75
CA THR A 38 -8.36 -5.27 0.48
C THR A 38 -7.36 -4.87 1.57
N SER A 39 -7.81 -4.10 2.56
CA SER A 39 -6.99 -3.76 3.72
C SER A 39 -6.50 -5.01 4.47
N GLU A 40 -7.32 -6.07 4.51
CA GLU A 40 -6.98 -7.35 5.15
C GLU A 40 -5.88 -8.08 4.40
N THR A 41 -5.99 -8.21 3.06
CA THR A 41 -4.96 -8.86 2.25
C THR A 41 -3.65 -8.09 2.32
N VAL A 42 -3.70 -6.76 2.27
CA VAL A 42 -2.49 -5.93 2.44
C VAL A 42 -1.93 -6.09 3.85
N MET A 43 -2.75 -6.06 4.90
CA MET A 43 -2.29 -6.27 6.26
C MET A 43 -1.62 -7.64 6.43
N GLU A 44 -2.20 -8.72 5.88
CA GLU A 44 -1.62 -10.06 5.96
C GLU A 44 -0.30 -10.17 5.20
N GLN A 45 -0.21 -9.56 4.02
CA GLN A 45 1.04 -9.48 3.26
C GLN A 45 2.11 -8.68 4.00
N PHE A 46 1.76 -7.61 4.73
CA PHE A 46 2.71 -6.73 5.41
C PHE A 46 2.87 -7.04 6.91
N LYS A 47 2.19 -8.08 7.42
CA LYS A 47 2.26 -8.53 8.81
C LYS A 47 3.66 -8.90 9.27
N HIS A 48 4.50 -9.37 8.35
CA HIS A 48 5.90 -9.66 8.62
C HIS A 48 6.77 -8.41 8.83
N ILE A 49 6.27 -7.22 8.48
CA ILE A 49 6.94 -5.92 8.61
C ILE A 49 6.36 -5.13 9.79
N THR A 50 5.04 -5.16 9.99
CA THR A 50 4.35 -4.44 11.06
C THR A 50 2.99 -5.07 11.37
N ASP A 51 2.61 -5.10 12.64
CA ASP A 51 1.26 -5.48 13.12
C ASP A 51 0.33 -4.26 13.31
N GLY A 52 0.77 -3.06 12.91
CA GLY A 52 -0.04 -1.86 13.10
C GLY A 52 -1.18 -1.70 12.08
N PRO A 53 -2.13 -0.78 12.34
CA PRO A 53 -3.35 -0.67 11.56
C PRO A 53 -3.05 -0.24 10.11
N THR A 54 -3.69 -0.92 9.17
CA THR A 54 -3.64 -0.62 7.74
C THR A 54 -4.90 0.13 7.30
N THR A 55 -4.73 1.33 6.77
CA THR A 55 -5.80 2.14 6.20
C THR A 55 -5.70 2.13 4.68
N ARG A 56 -6.78 1.72 4.01
CA ARG A 56 -6.93 1.81 2.54
C ARG A 56 -7.63 3.12 2.18
N TYR A 57 -7.08 3.82 1.20
CA TYR A 57 -7.68 4.98 0.56
C TYR A 57 -7.89 4.66 -0.92
N ASP A 58 -9.14 4.61 -1.35
CA ASP A 58 -9.51 4.49 -2.75
C ASP A 58 -9.47 5.86 -3.45
N LEU A 59 -8.80 5.90 -4.60
CA LEU A 59 -8.64 7.09 -5.43
C LEU A 59 -9.16 6.76 -6.85
N PRO A 60 -10.48 6.58 -7.02
CA PRO A 60 -11.07 6.13 -8.29
C PRO A 60 -10.83 7.10 -9.45
N GLN A 61 -10.73 8.41 -9.16
CA GLN A 61 -10.51 9.45 -10.18
C GLN A 61 -9.18 9.30 -10.91
N ILE A 62 -8.15 8.79 -10.22
CA ILE A 62 -6.82 8.53 -10.80
C ILE A 62 -6.53 7.03 -10.92
N LYS A 63 -7.55 6.18 -10.73
CA LYS A 63 -7.45 4.72 -10.77
C LYS A 63 -6.36 4.19 -9.83
N ALA A 64 -6.27 4.74 -8.62
CA ALA A 64 -5.23 4.38 -7.67
C ALA A 64 -5.79 3.95 -6.32
N PHE A 65 -4.96 3.22 -5.57
CA PHE A 65 -5.17 2.87 -4.18
C PHE A 65 -3.96 3.32 -3.39
N ASN A 66 -4.20 3.89 -2.22
CA ASN A 66 -3.14 4.26 -1.30
C ASN A 66 -3.36 3.53 0.03
N PHE A 67 -2.37 2.78 0.47
CA PHE A 67 -2.39 2.07 1.75
C PHE A 67 -1.41 2.73 2.69
N VAL A 68 -1.88 3.04 3.89
CA VAL A 68 -1.05 3.57 4.96
C VAL A 68 -1.04 2.54 6.07
N ILE A 69 0.13 1.97 6.32
CA ILE A 69 0.34 1.02 7.41
C ILE A 69 1.11 1.74 8.50
N LEU A 70 0.43 1.98 9.62
CA LEU A 70 1.05 2.56 10.80
C LEU A 70 1.85 1.48 11.54
N GLY A 71 2.93 1.83 12.22
CA GLY A 71 3.62 0.90 13.13
C GLY A 71 4.85 0.19 12.56
N ALA A 72 5.43 0.69 11.47
CA ALA A 72 6.79 0.29 11.09
C ALA A 72 7.80 0.85 12.11
N LEU A 73 7.91 0.09 13.21
CA LEU A 73 8.88 0.12 14.31
C LEU A 73 8.83 1.25 15.35
N GLY A 74 8.72 0.80 16.61
CA GLY A 74 9.45 1.40 17.72
C GLY A 74 10.96 1.27 17.50
N GLY A 75 11.56 2.29 16.88
CA GLY A 75 12.98 2.31 16.53
C GLY A 75 13.57 3.69 16.29
N GLY A 76 13.31 4.65 17.19
CA GLY A 76 14.29 5.68 17.58
C GLY A 76 14.66 6.82 16.60
N VAL A 77 14.37 8.05 17.06
CA VAL A 77 15.21 9.26 16.95
C VAL A 77 15.29 9.96 15.58
N THR A 78 14.46 11.00 15.41
CA THR A 78 14.98 12.30 14.96
C THR A 78 15.09 13.19 16.19
N THR A 79 16.27 13.21 16.80
CA THR A 79 16.72 14.35 17.60
C THR A 79 17.73 15.09 16.74
N ASN A 80 17.37 16.29 16.32
CA ASN A 80 18.31 17.38 16.16
C ASN A 80 17.65 18.64 16.70
#